data_AF-A0A3D1A840-F1
#
_entry.id   AF-A0A3D1A840-F1
#
_cell.length_a   1.000
_cell.length_b   1.000
_cell.length_c   1.000
_cell.angle_alpha   90.00
_cell.angle_beta   90.00
_cell.angle_gamma   90.00
#
_symmetry.space_group_name_H-M   'P 1'
#
loop_
_entity.id
_entity.type
_entity.pdbx_description
1 polymer ?
#
loop_
_entity_poly.entity_id
_entity_poly.type
_entity_poly.pdbx_seq_one_letter_code
_entity_poly.pdbx_strand_id
1 'polypeptide(L)'
;MDILLFPPVAFVVSLLFVMLLSALLSPLSAKPARVPGSAKHQAYGCGEDISSDQARAVPDYQTFFPFAIFFTLLHVAGLMLATWSFNPLSAGIELVGAYAAAVIVILAILFVG
;
A
#
# COMPACT_ATOMS: atom_id res chain seq x y z
N MET A 1 9.65 -22.44 20.91
CA MET A 1 8.29 -21.98 20.54
C MET A 1 8.36 -20.71 19.69
N ASP A 2 9.49 -20.50 19.03
CA ASP A 2 9.90 -19.21 18.47
C ASP A 2 9.58 -19.10 16.98
N ILE A 3 9.36 -20.24 16.32
CA ILE A 3 9.06 -20.28 14.89
C ILE A 3 7.68 -19.69 14.56
N LEU A 4 6.71 -19.80 15.48
CA LEU A 4 5.39 -19.19 15.33
C LEU A 4 5.43 -17.66 15.50
N LEU A 5 6.40 -17.13 16.26
CA LEU A 5 6.61 -15.70 16.47
C LEU A 5 7.58 -15.09 15.45
N PHE A 6 8.20 -15.91 14.60
CA PHE A 6 9.05 -15.43 13.52
C PHE A 6 8.18 -14.63 12.51
N PRO A 7 8.46 -13.34 12.24
CA PRO A 7 7.50 -12.47 11.53
C PRO A 7 7.00 -13.00 10.18
N PRO A 8 7.86 -13.57 9.30
CA PRO A 8 7.39 -14.18 8.05
C PRO A 8 6.42 -15.35 8.26
N VAL A 9 6.68 -16.20 9.26
CA VAL A 9 5.81 -17.36 9.56
C VAL A 9 4.50 -16.87 10.18
N ALA A 10 4.56 -15.94 11.13
CA ALA A 10 3.37 -15.33 11.72
C ALA A 10 2.48 -14.70 10.63
N PHE A 11 3.06 -13.93 9.70
CA PHE A 11 2.35 -13.35 8.57
C PHE A 11 1.63 -14.40 7.71
N VAL A 12 2.35 -15.45 7.30
CA VAL A 12 1.77 -16.51 6.45
C VAL A 12 0.64 -17.24 7.18
N VAL A 13 0.83 -17.58 8.46
CA VAL A 13 -0.19 -18.26 9.26
C VAL A 13 -1.43 -17.39 9.42
N SER A 14 -1.27 -16.10 9.76
CA SER A 14 -2.39 -15.16 9.88
C SER A 14 -3.11 -14.95 8.55
N LEU A 15 -2.38 -14.83 7.45
CA LEU A 15 -2.96 -14.67 6.12
C LEU A 15 -3.78 -15.90 5.71
N LEU A 16 -3.23 -17.10 5.89
CA LEU A 16 -3.95 -18.35 5.63
C LEU A 16 -5.20 -18.46 6.51
N PHE A 17 -5.09 -18.11 7.79
CA PHE A 17 -6.23 -18.13 8.73
C PHE A 17 -7.35 -17.18 8.29
N VAL A 18 -7.02 -15.94 7.93
CA VAL A 18 -8.01 -14.96 7.45
C VAL A 18 -8.64 -15.39 6.13
N MET A 19 -7.86 -15.93 5.19
CA MET A 19 -8.40 -16.46 3.92
C MET A 19 -9.34 -17.64 4.16
N LEU A 20 -8.97 -18.55 5.06
CA LEU A 20 -9.81 -19.69 5.43
C LEU A 20 -11.13 -19.22 6.04
N LEU A 21 -11.07 -18.31 7.02
CA LEU A 21 -12.28 -17.72 7.61
C LEU A 21 -13.14 -17.02 6.57
N SER A 22 -12.53 -16.22 5.69
CA SER A 22 -13.24 -15.54 4.61
C SER A 22 -13.97 -16.53 3.69
N ALA A 23 -13.30 -17.63 3.31
CA ALA A 23 -13.91 -18.67 2.48
C ALA A 23 -15.03 -19.42 3.20
N LEU A 24 -14.87 -19.73 4.50
CA LEU A 24 -15.88 -20.42 5.30
C LEU A 24 -17.10 -19.54 5.60
N LEU A 25 -16.90 -18.24 5.83
CA LEU A 25 -17.98 -17.30 6.18
C LEU A 25 -18.61 -16.64 4.94
N SER A 26 -17.94 -16.59 3.79
CA SER A 26 -18.47 -16.03 2.55
C SER A 26 -19.87 -16.57 2.16
N PRO A 27 -20.18 -17.88 2.30
CA PRO A 27 -21.51 -18.41 2.02
C PRO A 27 -22.61 -17.89 2.92
N LEU A 28 -22.27 -17.42 4.13
CA LEU A 28 -23.22 -16.82 5.08
C LEU A 28 -23.61 -15.39 4.67
N SER A 29 -22.88 -14.78 3.73
CA SER A 29 -23.24 -13.48 3.18
C SER A 29 -24.54 -13.56 2.37
N ALA A 30 -25.34 -12.50 2.42
CA ALA A 30 -26.53 -12.38 1.60
C ALA A 30 -26.13 -12.36 0.12
N LYS A 31 -26.38 -13.46 -0.59
CA LYS A 31 -26.16 -13.54 -2.04
C LYS A 31 -27.31 -12.80 -2.72
N PRO A 32 -27.06 -11.67 -3.41
CA PRO A 32 -28.09 -11.03 -4.19
C PRO A 32 -28.49 -11.95 -5.34
N ALA A 33 -29.79 -12.07 -5.60
CA ALA A 33 -30.27 -12.76 -6.79
C ALA A 33 -29.61 -12.14 -8.03
N ARG A 34 -28.96 -12.96 -8.85
CA ARG A 34 -28.35 -12.50 -10.09
C ARG A 34 -29.46 -12.38 -11.14
N VAL A 35 -30.13 -11.23 -11.14
CA VAL A 35 -31.22 -10.94 -12.07
C VAL A 35 -30.62 -10.52 -13.42
N PRO A 36 -30.94 -11.22 -14.53
CA PRO A 36 -30.52 -10.82 -15.87
C PRO A 36 -31.00 -9.38 -16.16
N GLY A 37 -30.11 -8.53 -16.68
CA GLY A 37 -30.40 -7.11 -16.93
C GLY A 37 -30.24 -6.19 -15.71
N SER A 38 -29.82 -6.70 -14.54
CA SER A 38 -29.53 -5.85 -13.38
C SER A 38 -28.24 -5.04 -13.56
N ALA A 39 -28.33 -3.72 -13.33
CA ALA A 39 -27.19 -2.81 -13.30
C ALA A 39 -26.27 -2.99 -12.06
N LYS A 40 -26.57 -3.94 -11.16
CA LYS A 40 -25.81 -4.19 -9.92
C LYS A 40 -24.31 -4.49 -10.13
N HIS A 41 -23.95 -4.94 -11.33
CA HIS A 41 -22.57 -5.26 -11.71
C HIS A 41 -22.01 -4.31 -12.77
N GLN A 42 -22.75 -3.26 -13.13
CA GLN A 42 -22.27 -2.20 -14.02
C GLN A 42 -21.51 -1.15 -13.20
N ALA A 43 -20.57 -0.46 -13.84
CA ALA A 43 -19.87 0.67 -13.21
C ALA A 43 -20.87 1.76 -12.86
N TYR A 44 -20.67 2.43 -11.72
CA TYR A 44 -21.53 3.54 -11.34
C TYR A 44 -21.27 4.73 -12.26
N GLY A 45 -22.27 5.11 -13.06
CA GLY A 45 -22.20 6.22 -14.00
C GLY A 45 -23.27 7.27 -13.82
N CYS A 46 -23.77 7.48 -12.60
CA CYS A 46 -24.82 8.48 -12.33
C CYS A 46 -26.09 8.31 -13.20
N GLY A 47 -26.38 7.09 -13.68
CA GLY A 47 -27.50 6.78 -14.57
C GLY A 47 -27.13 6.73 -16.06
N GLU A 48 -25.88 7.01 -16.43
CA GLU A 48 -25.36 6.86 -17.79
C GLU A 48 -24.69 5.49 -17.99
N ASP A 49 -24.79 4.97 -19.21
CA ASP A 49 -24.05 3.79 -19.64
C ASP A 49 -22.59 4.18 -19.93
N ILE A 50 -21.69 3.84 -19.02
CA ILE A 50 -20.25 4.04 -19.21
C ILE A 50 -19.73 2.95 -20.14
N SER A 51 -19.22 3.34 -21.31
CA SER A 51 -18.51 2.41 -22.21
C SER A 51 -17.28 1.82 -21.53
N SER A 52 -16.84 0.62 -21.91
CA SER A 52 -15.63 -0.02 -21.37
C SER A 52 -14.38 0.87 -21.44
N ASP A 53 -14.38 1.80 -22.39
CA ASP A 53 -13.27 2.65 -22.76
C ASP A 53 -13.23 3.88 -21.83
N GLN A 54 -14.41 4.43 -21.52
CA GLN A 54 -14.58 5.50 -20.53
C GLN A 54 -14.45 4.97 -19.08
N ALA A 55 -14.83 3.72 -18.82
CA ALA A 55 -14.65 3.08 -17.51
C ALA A 55 -13.16 2.90 -17.14
N ARG A 56 -12.28 2.94 -18.15
CA ARG A 56 -10.83 2.93 -18.01
C ARG A 56 -10.21 4.32 -18.02
N ALA A 57 -10.99 5.40 -17.96
CA ALA A 57 -10.46 6.75 -17.84
C ALA A 57 -9.59 6.82 -16.57
N VAL A 58 -8.27 6.72 -16.75
CA VAL A 58 -7.29 6.81 -15.69
C VAL A 58 -7.31 8.26 -15.22
N PRO A 59 -7.69 8.53 -13.97
CA PRO A 59 -7.58 9.88 -13.42
C PRO A 59 -6.17 10.39 -13.61
N ASP A 60 -6.00 11.67 -13.92
CA ASP A 60 -4.67 12.25 -13.98
C ASP A 60 -4.07 12.26 -12.57
N TYR A 61 -3.12 11.35 -12.34
CA TYR A 61 -2.39 11.22 -11.09
C TYR A 61 -1.05 11.97 -11.09
N GLN A 62 -0.77 12.81 -12.09
CA GLN A 62 0.49 13.55 -12.12
C GLN A 62 0.68 14.43 -10.88
N THR A 63 -0.39 15.04 -10.37
CA THR A 63 -0.35 15.82 -9.12
C THR A 63 -0.17 14.95 -7.87
N PHE A 64 -0.51 13.65 -7.93
CA PHE A 64 -0.32 12.72 -6.81
C PHE A 64 1.11 12.15 -6.77
N PHE A 65 1.79 12.10 -7.92
CA PHE A 65 3.13 11.52 -8.03
C PHE A 65 4.17 12.10 -7.04
N PRO A 66 4.26 13.42 -6.83
CA PRO A 66 5.14 14.01 -5.81
C PRO A 66 4.92 13.44 -4.40
N PHE A 67 3.65 13.21 -4.01
CA PHE A 67 3.32 12.68 -2.69
C PHE A 67 3.71 11.21 -2.54
N ALA A 68 3.63 10.42 -3.61
CA ALA A 68 4.10 9.03 -3.59
C ALA A 68 5.63 8.95 -3.38
N ILE A 69 6.39 9.80 -4.08
CA ILE A 69 7.85 9.90 -3.89
C ILE A 69 8.19 10.38 -2.47
N PHE A 70 7.49 11.40 -1.98
CA PHE A 70 7.65 11.87 -0.60
C PHE A 70 7.48 10.74 0.42
N PHE A 71 6.38 9.97 0.30
CA PHE A 71 6.09 8.88 1.22
C PHE A 71 7.16 7.79 1.16
N THR A 72 7.57 7.36 -0.04
CA THR A 72 8.58 6.30 -0.20
C THR A 72 9.94 6.69 0.38
N LEU A 73 10.38 7.93 0.18
CA LEU A 73 11.64 8.44 0.73
C LEU A 73 11.61 8.51 2.26
N LEU A 74 10.54 9.08 2.83
CA LEU A 74 10.40 9.16 4.28
C LEU A 74 10.24 7.79 4.94
N HIS A 75 9.57 6.85 4.26
CA HIS A 75 9.41 5.49 4.77
C HIS A 75 10.77 4.80 4.96
N VAL A 76 11.63 4.85 3.94
CA VAL A 76 12.98 4.28 4.00
C VAL A 76 13.88 5.07 4.95
N ALA A 77 13.74 6.40 5.02
CA ALA A 77 14.48 7.22 5.98
C ALA A 77 14.13 6.83 7.43
N GLY A 78 12.84 6.64 7.72
CA GLY A 78 12.37 6.15 9.01
C GLY A 78 12.92 4.76 9.33
N LEU A 79 12.95 3.84 8.35
CA LEU A 79 13.53 2.50 8.52
C LEU A 79 15.03 2.57 8.83
N MET A 80 15.80 3.41 8.13
CA MET A 80 17.23 3.61 8.36
C MET A 80 17.50 4.17 9.76
N LEU A 81 16.77 5.20 10.17
CA LEU A 81 16.91 5.82 11.49
C LEU A 81 16.51 4.86 12.62
N ALA A 82 15.41 4.13 12.46
CA ALA A 82 14.97 3.13 13.43
C ALA A 82 16.02 2.01 13.58
N THR A 83 16.52 1.48 12.47
CA THR A 83 17.54 0.41 12.48
C THR A 83 18.84 0.88 13.13
N TRP A 84 19.27 2.10 12.82
CA TRP A 84 20.44 2.72 13.46
C TRP A 84 20.25 2.91 14.96
N SER A 85 19.05 3.32 15.40
CA SER A 85 18.75 3.53 16.83
C SER A 85 18.90 2.26 17.68
N PHE A 86 18.69 1.07 17.10
CA PHE A 86 18.86 -0.20 17.81
C PHE A 86 20.33 -0.61 17.98
N ASN A 87 21.23 -0.17 17.09
CA ASN A 87 22.66 -0.45 17.22
C ASN A 87 23.54 0.68 16.63
N PRO A 88 23.67 1.82 17.34
CA PRO A 88 24.32 3.01 16.81
C PRO A 88 25.83 2.85 16.59
N LEU A 89 26.45 1.88 17.28
CA LEU A 89 27.89 1.62 17.25
C LEU A 89 28.31 0.72 16.08
N SER A 90 27.41 -0.14 15.59
CA SER A 90 27.69 -1.05 14.46
C SER A 90 27.23 -0.52 13.11
N ALA A 91 26.17 0.30 13.09
CA ALA A 91 25.65 0.89 11.87
C ALA A 91 26.35 2.24 11.62
N GLY A 92 27.11 2.34 10.53
CA GLY A 92 27.88 3.52 10.19
C GLY A 92 26.99 4.76 10.08
N ILE A 93 27.19 5.73 10.98
CA ILE A 93 26.47 7.01 10.98
C ILE A 93 26.58 7.74 9.64
N GLU A 94 27.68 7.51 8.91
CA GLU A 94 27.93 8.05 7.58
C GLU A 94 26.85 7.63 6.58
N LEU A 95 26.42 6.36 6.56
CA LEU A 95 25.41 5.87 5.64
C LEU A 95 24.04 6.49 5.94
N VAL A 96 23.65 6.51 7.21
CA VAL A 96 22.37 7.05 7.66
C VAL A 96 22.31 8.56 7.42
N GLY A 97 23.39 9.27 7.75
CA GLY A 97 23.54 10.70 7.52
C GLY A 97 23.52 11.05 6.03
N ALA A 98 24.26 10.32 5.19
CA ALA A 98 24.27 10.52 3.75
C ALA A 98 22.87 10.26 3.14
N TYR A 99 22.18 9.21 3.58
CA TYR A 99 20.83 8.92 3.12
C TYR A 99 19.84 10.02 3.54
N ALA A 100 19.88 10.47 4.80
CA ALA A 100 19.03 11.55 5.28
C ALA A 100 19.27 12.86 4.51
N ALA A 101 20.54 13.20 4.25
CA ALA A 101 20.90 14.36 3.43
C ALA A 101 20.35 14.24 2.00
N ALA A 102 20.49 13.08 1.37
CA ALA A 102 19.94 12.82 0.04
C ALA A 102 18.41 12.99 0.02
N VAL A 103 17.70 12.46 1.02
CA VAL A 103 16.24 12.65 1.15
C VAL A 103 15.88 14.12 1.25
N ILE A 104 16.58 14.89 2.09
CA ILE A 104 16.33 16.35 2.23
C ILE A 104 16.51 17.06 0.88
N VAL A 105 17.58 16.76 0.14
CA VAL A 105 17.84 17.35 -1.18
C VAL A 105 16.74 16.99 -2.17
N ILE A 106 16.34 15.73 -2.24
CA ILE A 106 15.28 15.28 -3.16
C ILE A 106 13.96 15.98 -2.82
N LEU A 107 13.60 16.05 -1.52
CA LEU A 107 12.39 16.73 -1.09
C LEU A 107 12.42 18.24 -1.37
N ALA A 108 13.58 18.88 -1.20
CA ALA A 108 13.76 20.28 -1.55
C ALA A 108 13.55 20.51 -3.06
N ILE A 109 14.12 19.67 -3.93
CA ILE A 109 13.92 19.75 -5.39
C ILE A 109 12.44 19.57 -5.74
N LEU A 110 11.75 18.64 -5.06
CA LEU A 110 10.40 18.23 -5.42
C LEU A 110 9.30 19.18 -4.93
N PHE A 111 9.55 19.97 -3.88
CA PHE A 111 8.54 20.88 -3.29
C PHE A 111 8.93 22.35 -3.19
N VAL A 112 10.23 22.69 -3.30
CA VAL A 112 10.73 24.07 -3.16
C VAL A 112 11.27 24.62 -4.49
N GLY A 113 11.67 23.75 -5.41
CA GLY A 113 12.14 24.08 -6.77
C GLY A 113 11.04 24.48 -7.74
#